data_AF-A0A1S8DF56-F1
#
_entry.id   AF-A0A1S8DF56-F1
#
_cell.length_a   1.000
_cell.length_b   1.000
_cell.length_c   1.000
_cell.angle_alpha   90.00
_cell.angle_beta   90.00
_cell.angle_gamma   90.00
#
_symmetry.space_group_name_H-M   'P 1'
#
loop_
_entity.id
_entity.type
_entity.pdbx_description
1 polymer ?
#
loop_
_entity_poly.entity_id
_entity_poly.type
_entity_poly.pdbx_seq_one_letter_code
_entity_poly.pdbx_strand_id
1 'polypeptide(L)'
;MAHIDSTVSWFEQGLGLPFPELLAWLATLTEVIGAVLLLIGFATRWISIPLMITMLVAAFTVHWPYGWSAIADPSSLFANDRVAASAEKLARAKALLQEHGNYDWLTSSGRLVILNNGIEFAITYFVLLLSLFFTGGGRWVSVDYWFNRRLQGL
;
A
#
# COMPACT_ATOMS: atom_id res chain seq x y z
N MET A 1 -14.61 5.76 17.00
CA MET A 1 -14.17 7.17 16.96
C MET A 1 -12.69 7.28 17.33
N ALA A 2 -12.21 6.64 18.40
CA ALA A 2 -10.78 6.68 18.79
C ALA A 2 -9.73 6.44 17.67
N HIS A 3 -10.02 5.59 16.67
CA HIS A 3 -9.10 5.35 15.54
C HIS A 3 -9.07 6.45 14.48
N ILE A 4 -10.19 7.16 14.27
CA ILE A 4 -10.19 8.28 13.31
C ILE A 4 -9.44 9.47 13.91
N ASP A 5 -9.63 9.73 15.20
CA ASP A 5 -8.97 10.83 15.91
C ASP A 5 -7.44 10.71 15.87
N SER A 6 -6.91 9.49 16.01
CA SER A 6 -5.46 9.23 15.86
C SER A 6 -4.96 9.49 14.44
N THR A 7 -5.74 9.11 13.42
CA THR A 7 -5.37 9.35 12.01
C THR A 7 -5.42 10.85 11.70
N VAL A 8 -6.44 11.57 12.19
CA VAL A 8 -6.55 13.02 12.06
C VAL A 8 -5.35 13.72 12.70
N SER A 9 -5.00 13.35 13.92
CA SER A 9 -3.84 13.89 14.62
C SER A 9 -2.54 13.62 13.86
N TRP A 10 -2.36 12.43 13.29
CA TRP A 10 -1.18 12.12 12.48
C TRP A 10 -1.15 12.90 11.15
N PHE A 11 -2.28 13.06 10.47
CA PHE A 11 -2.39 13.86 9.25
C PHE A 11 -2.06 15.33 9.50
N GLU A 12 -2.49 15.87 10.63
CA GLU A 12 -2.20 17.25 11.04
C GLU A 12 -0.74 17.41 11.48
N GLN A 13 -0.31 16.65 12.49
CA GLN A 13 0.96 16.88 13.19
C GLN A 13 2.15 16.16 12.54
N GLY A 14 1.90 14.99 11.94
CA GLY A 14 2.93 14.18 11.31
C GLY A 14 3.18 14.56 9.85
N LEU A 15 2.12 14.83 9.10
CA LEU A 15 2.19 15.09 7.64
C LEU A 15 1.93 16.56 7.26
N GLY A 16 1.33 17.37 8.14
CA GLY A 16 0.99 18.76 7.83
C GLY A 16 -0.05 18.92 6.73
N LEU A 17 -0.98 17.98 6.60
CA LEU A 17 -1.99 17.99 5.53
C LEU A 17 -3.11 19.02 5.81
N PRO A 18 -3.61 19.70 4.78
CA PRO A 18 -4.77 20.58 4.92
C PRO A 18 -6.05 19.76 5.17
N PHE A 19 -6.97 20.29 5.97
CA PHE A 19 -8.25 19.65 6.29
C PHE A 19 -8.09 18.19 6.78
N PRO A 20 -7.30 17.93 7.84
CA PRO A 20 -6.90 16.58 8.25
C PRO A 20 -8.10 15.69 8.61
N GLU A 21 -9.14 16.25 9.23
CA GLU A 21 -10.38 15.53 9.53
C GLU A 21 -11.08 15.02 8.27
N LEU A 22 -11.26 15.90 7.28
CA LEU A 22 -11.88 15.53 6.00
C LEU A 22 -11.06 14.47 5.28
N LEU A 23 -9.74 14.64 5.19
CA LEU A 23 -8.86 13.69 4.51
C LEU A 23 -8.83 12.33 5.21
N ALA A 24 -8.83 12.29 6.55
CA ALA A 24 -8.86 11.03 7.30
C ALA A 24 -10.14 10.26 7.03
N TRP A 25 -11.29 10.94 7.02
CA TRP A 25 -12.57 10.32 6.68
C TRP A 25 -12.62 9.86 5.23
N LEU A 26 -12.18 10.69 4.28
CA LEU A 26 -12.13 10.33 2.87
C LEU A 26 -11.24 9.11 2.63
N ALA A 27 -10.05 9.07 3.21
CA ALA A 27 -9.14 7.92 3.10
C ALA A 27 -9.79 6.66 3.69
N THR A 28 -10.26 6.73 4.93
CA THR A 28 -10.86 5.57 5.63
C THR A 28 -12.09 5.03 4.89
N LEU A 29 -13.01 5.91 4.47
CA LEU A 29 -14.22 5.49 3.74
C LEU A 29 -13.86 4.92 2.37
N THR A 30 -12.93 5.54 1.66
CA THR A 30 -12.47 5.06 0.35
C THR A 30 -11.84 3.68 0.47
N GLU A 31 -11.01 3.44 1.48
CA GLU A 31 -10.39 2.12 1.69
C GLU A 31 -11.41 1.05 2.05
N VAL A 32 -12.30 1.32 3.01
CA VAL A 32 -13.27 0.33 3.50
C VAL A 32 -14.33 0.03 2.44
N ILE A 33 -14.99 1.07 1.91
CA ILE A 33 -16.01 0.91 0.87
C ILE A 33 -15.33 0.38 -0.40
N GLY A 34 -14.15 0.89 -0.72
CA GLY A 34 -13.39 0.48 -1.89
C GLY A 34 -13.01 -0.99 -1.88
N ALA A 35 -12.52 -1.50 -0.75
CA ALA A 35 -12.21 -2.91 -0.59
C ALA A 35 -13.45 -3.79 -0.80
N VAL A 36 -14.59 -3.41 -0.21
CA VAL A 36 -15.86 -4.16 -0.38
C VAL A 36 -16.32 -4.15 -1.83
N LEU A 37 -16.32 -2.98 -2.47
CA LEU A 37 -16.76 -2.83 -3.85
C LEU A 37 -15.86 -3.57 -4.85
N LEU A 38 -14.53 -3.52 -4.65
CA LEU A 38 -13.58 -4.31 -5.45
C LEU A 38 -13.76 -5.81 -5.23
N LEU A 39 -13.98 -6.25 -3.99
CA LEU A 39 -14.16 -7.67 -3.65
C LEU A 39 -15.35 -8.28 -4.37
N ILE A 40 -16.48 -7.58 -4.40
CA ILE A 40 -17.69 -8.04 -5.11
C ILE A 40 -17.67 -7.67 -6.61
N GLY A 41 -16.68 -6.90 -7.05
CA GLY A 41 -16.56 -6.37 -8.41
C GLY A 41 -17.78 -5.53 -8.82
N PHE A 42 -18.22 -4.61 -7.95
CA PHE A 42 -19.27 -3.63 -8.21
C PHE A 42 -18.69 -2.21 -8.33
N ALA A 43 -19.21 -1.43 -9.27
CA ALA A 43 -18.72 -0.11 -9.63
C ALA A 43 -17.19 -0.06 -9.76
N THR A 44 -16.58 -1.15 -10.27
CA THR A 44 -15.14 -1.42 -10.18
C THR A 44 -14.32 -0.25 -10.73
N ARG A 45 -14.72 0.25 -11.91
CA ARG A 45 -14.03 1.37 -12.55
C ARG A 45 -14.15 2.67 -11.74
N TRP A 46 -15.33 2.95 -11.21
CA TRP A 46 -15.58 4.17 -10.45
C TRP A 46 -14.82 4.17 -9.13
N ILE A 47 -14.80 3.04 -8.43
CA ILE A 47 -14.13 2.94 -7.14
C ILE A 47 -12.61 2.88 -7.26
N SER A 48 -12.07 2.42 -8.39
CA SER A 48 -10.63 2.51 -8.67
C SER A 48 -10.12 3.95 -8.68
N ILE A 49 -10.93 4.96 -9.05
CA ILE A 49 -10.50 6.36 -9.11
C ILE A 49 -10.07 6.90 -7.73
N PRO A 50 -10.94 6.93 -6.70
CA PRO A 50 -10.55 7.43 -5.40
C PRO A 50 -9.46 6.55 -4.75
N LEU A 51 -9.45 5.23 -4.98
CA LEU A 51 -8.37 4.36 -4.52
C LEU A 51 -7.02 4.67 -5.18
N MET A 52 -6.99 5.02 -6.47
CA MET A 52 -5.77 5.49 -7.13
C MET A 52 -5.29 6.79 -6.49
N ILE A 53 -6.20 7.72 -6.19
CA ILE A 53 -5.86 8.98 -5.52
C ILE A 53 -5.24 8.71 -4.14
N THR A 54 -5.81 7.80 -3.33
CA THR A 54 -5.23 7.47 -2.03
C THR A 54 -3.82 6.89 -2.15
N MET A 55 -3.56 6.04 -3.15
CA MET A 55 -2.20 5.52 -3.40
C MET A 55 -1.21 6.62 -3.78
N LEU A 56 -1.62 7.59 -4.61
CA LEU A 56 -0.77 8.73 -4.97
C LEU A 56 -0.50 9.62 -3.76
N VAL A 57 -1.53 9.95 -2.97
CA VAL A 57 -1.36 10.73 -1.73
C VAL A 57 -0.36 10.03 -0.81
N ALA A 58 -0.56 8.75 -0.51
CA ALA A 58 0.36 7.99 0.35
C ALA A 58 1.79 7.96 -0.22
N ALA A 59 1.95 7.77 -1.53
CA ALA A 59 3.26 7.77 -2.18
C ALA A 59 4.00 9.10 -1.97
N PHE A 60 3.34 10.24 -2.20
CA PHE A 60 3.98 11.55 -2.18
C PHE A 60 4.09 12.18 -0.79
N THR A 61 3.16 11.89 0.13
CA THR A 61 3.14 12.53 1.46
C THR A 61 3.84 11.69 2.53
N VAL A 62 3.77 10.36 2.44
CA VAL A 62 4.29 9.46 3.48
C VAL A 62 5.57 8.77 3.03
N HIS A 63 5.56 8.18 1.83
CA HIS A 63 6.59 7.23 1.43
C HIS A 63 7.75 7.86 0.63
N TRP A 64 7.53 9.04 0.06
CA TRP A 64 8.51 9.75 -0.77
C TRP A 64 9.90 9.90 -0.15
N PRO A 65 10.04 10.29 1.14
CA PRO A 65 11.35 10.50 1.75
C PRO A 65 12.20 9.22 1.84
N TYR A 66 11.59 8.04 1.74
CA TYR A 66 12.28 6.76 1.83
C TYR A 66 12.82 6.27 0.48
N GLY A 67 12.45 6.93 -0.63
CA GLY A 67 12.84 6.53 -1.98
C GLY A 67 11.95 5.43 -2.56
N TRP A 68 12.46 4.72 -3.56
CA TRP A 68 11.68 3.71 -4.30
C TRP A 68 11.41 2.44 -3.49
N SER A 69 12.48 1.73 -3.09
CA SER A 69 12.37 0.35 -2.61
C SER A 69 11.58 0.23 -1.30
N ALA A 70 10.56 -0.64 -1.25
CA ALA A 70 9.82 -0.93 -0.03
C ALA A 70 10.66 -1.77 0.95
N ILE A 71 11.42 -2.74 0.42
CA ILE A 71 12.42 -3.52 1.15
C ILE A 71 13.80 -2.93 0.87
N ALA A 72 14.62 -2.78 1.90
CA ALA A 72 15.96 -2.23 1.76
C ALA A 72 16.90 -3.26 1.08
N ASP A 73 16.96 -3.21 -0.25
CA ASP A 73 17.88 -3.99 -1.06
C ASP A 73 18.94 -3.08 -1.71
N PRO A 74 20.21 -3.12 -1.25
CA PRO A 74 21.31 -2.35 -1.81
C PRO A 74 21.61 -2.65 -3.28
N SER A 75 21.18 -3.81 -3.79
CA SER A 75 21.35 -4.21 -5.19
C SER A 75 20.23 -3.74 -6.11
N SER A 76 19.18 -3.11 -5.54
CA SER A 76 18.07 -2.55 -6.31
C SER A 76 18.55 -1.43 -7.25
N LEU A 77 17.97 -1.38 -8.45
CA LEU A 77 18.23 -0.34 -9.45
C LEU A 77 17.98 1.08 -8.94
N PHE A 78 17.14 1.23 -7.92
CA PHE A 78 16.74 2.52 -7.34
C PHE A 78 17.19 2.65 -5.88
N ALA A 79 18.27 1.97 -5.48
CA ALA A 79 18.84 2.10 -4.14
C ALA A 79 19.37 3.53 -3.90
N ASN A 80 18.94 4.15 -2.81
CA ASN A 80 19.50 5.40 -2.31
C ASN A 80 20.49 5.14 -1.16
N ASP A 81 21.15 6.19 -0.68
CA ASP A 81 22.15 6.09 0.40
C ASP A 81 21.61 5.41 1.67
N ARG A 82 20.33 5.62 1.98
CA ARG A 82 19.64 4.97 3.11
C ARG A 82 19.53 3.46 2.91
N VAL A 83 19.15 3.03 1.71
CA VAL A 83 19.07 1.60 1.34
C VAL A 83 20.47 1.00 1.28
N ALA A 84 21.48 1.70 0.75
CA ALA A 84 22.86 1.23 0.75
C ALA A 84 23.38 1.03 2.19
N ALA A 85 23.15 1.98 3.08
CA ALA A 85 23.53 1.90 4.50
C ALA A 85 22.78 0.80 5.27
N SER A 86 21.67 0.28 4.73
CA SER A 86 20.94 -0.82 5.37
C SER A 86 21.70 -2.15 5.31
N ALA A 87 22.62 -2.31 4.34
CA ALA A 87 23.38 -3.55 4.14
C ALA A 87 24.20 -3.92 5.40
N GLU A 88 24.99 -2.95 5.88
CA GLU A 88 25.83 -3.12 7.06
C GLU A 88 24.97 -3.38 8.32
N LYS A 89 23.88 -2.61 8.48
CA LYS A 89 22.95 -2.75 9.61
C LYS A 89 22.31 -4.14 9.64
N LEU A 90 21.86 -4.63 8.49
CA LEU A 90 21.28 -5.96 8.38
C LEU A 90 22.32 -7.05 8.67
N ALA A 91 23.55 -6.88 8.19
CA ALA A 91 24.64 -7.82 8.47
C ALA A 91 24.94 -7.90 9.98
N ARG A 92 25.03 -6.75 10.66
CA ARG A 92 25.23 -6.70 12.12
C ARG A 92 24.06 -7.31 12.89
N ALA A 93 22.82 -7.02 12.51
CA ALA A 93 21.65 -7.62 13.13
C ALA A 93 21.66 -9.16 12.99
N LYS A 94 22.00 -9.67 11.80
CA LYS A 94 22.13 -11.12 11.58
C LYS A 94 23.21 -11.75 12.45
N ALA A 95 24.40 -11.13 12.52
CA ALA A 95 25.50 -11.65 13.34
C ALA A 95 25.10 -11.75 14.83
N LEU A 96 24.46 -10.71 15.38
CA LEU A 96 24.00 -10.73 16.77
C LEU A 96 22.95 -11.83 17.02
N LEU A 97 22.01 -12.03 16.10
CA LEU A 97 20.98 -13.05 16.22
C LEU A 97 21.54 -14.47 16.03
N GLN A 98 22.62 -14.63 15.26
CA GLN A 98 23.34 -15.90 15.12
C GLN A 98 24.13 -16.24 16.38
N GLU A 99 24.72 -15.24 17.04
CA GLU A 99 25.51 -15.44 18.25
C GLU A 99 24.65 -15.64 19.50
N HIS A 100 23.55 -14.89 19.62
CA HIS A 100 22.77 -14.82 20.86
C HIS A 100 21.34 -15.38 20.76
N GLY A 101 20.88 -15.75 19.55
CA GLY A 101 19.51 -16.18 19.30
C GLY A 101 19.41 -17.58 18.70
N ASN A 102 18.20 -18.13 18.68
CA ASN A 102 17.90 -19.33 17.89
C ASN A 102 17.63 -18.92 16.44
N TYR A 103 18.70 -18.74 15.66
CA TYR A 103 18.63 -18.19 14.31
C TYR A 103 17.76 -19.03 13.35
N ASP A 104 17.84 -20.35 13.46
CA ASP A 104 17.06 -21.27 12.61
C ASP A 104 15.56 -21.11 12.87
N TRP A 105 15.16 -21.04 14.14
CA TRP A 105 13.78 -20.78 14.48
C TRP A 105 13.34 -19.38 14.03
N LEU A 106 14.16 -18.35 14.26
CA LEU A 106 13.87 -16.97 13.89
C LEU A 106 13.73 -16.74 12.39
N THR A 107 14.41 -17.56 11.58
CA THR A 107 14.39 -17.44 10.10
C THR A 107 13.55 -18.52 9.41
N SER A 108 12.89 -19.39 10.17
CA SER A 108 12.06 -20.49 9.64
C SER A 108 10.90 -20.02 8.74
N SER A 109 10.37 -18.82 8.98
CA SER A 109 9.29 -18.22 8.18
C SER A 109 9.79 -17.29 7.06
N GLY A 110 11.09 -17.07 6.94
CA GLY A 110 11.65 -16.18 5.92
C GLY A 110 12.96 -15.50 6.32
N ARG A 111 13.56 -14.83 5.34
CA ARG A 111 14.81 -14.10 5.52
C ARG A 111 14.57 -12.78 6.27
N LEU A 112 15.46 -12.46 7.19
CA LEU A 112 15.51 -11.13 7.81
C LEU A 112 15.83 -10.05 6.77
N VAL A 113 14.98 -9.04 6.72
CA VAL A 113 15.10 -7.86 5.86
C VAL A 113 14.84 -6.59 6.66
N ILE A 114 15.38 -5.47 6.20
CA ILE A 114 15.01 -4.16 6.73
C ILE A 114 13.90 -3.59 5.84
N LEU A 115 12.77 -3.27 6.43
CA LEU A 115 11.68 -2.59 5.73
C LEU A 115 12.05 -1.11 5.59
N ASN A 116 12.19 -0.63 4.34
CA ASN A 116 12.52 0.76 4.05
C ASN A 116 11.28 1.65 3.93
N ASN A 117 10.11 1.08 3.63
CA ASN A 117 8.85 1.81 3.40
C ASN A 117 8.90 2.82 2.25
N GLY A 118 9.61 2.50 1.17
CA GLY A 118 9.59 3.28 -0.07
C GLY A 118 8.26 3.20 -0.84
N ILE A 119 8.17 3.98 -1.93
CA ILE A 119 6.95 4.18 -2.73
C ILE A 119 6.52 2.98 -3.58
N GLU A 120 7.37 1.95 -3.72
CA GLU A 120 7.18 0.79 -4.60
C GLU A 120 5.79 0.13 -4.47
N PHE A 121 5.31 -0.13 -3.26
CA PHE A 121 3.99 -0.74 -3.06
C PHE A 121 2.85 0.19 -3.46
N ALA A 122 2.93 1.47 -3.09
CA ALA A 122 1.89 2.45 -3.45
C ALA A 122 1.76 2.58 -4.99
N ILE A 123 2.89 2.63 -5.70
CA ILE A 123 2.89 2.69 -7.17
C ILE A 123 2.41 1.37 -7.79
N THR A 124 2.79 0.23 -7.22
CA THR A 124 2.31 -1.08 -7.68
C THR A 124 0.79 -1.18 -7.56
N TYR A 125 0.23 -0.84 -6.41
CA TYR A 125 -1.23 -0.83 -6.22
C TYR A 125 -1.92 0.20 -7.12
N PHE A 126 -1.34 1.38 -7.31
CA PHE A 126 -1.83 2.34 -8.29
C PHE A 126 -1.92 1.74 -9.70
N VAL A 127 -0.88 1.06 -10.17
CA VAL A 127 -0.88 0.42 -11.50
C VAL A 127 -1.91 -0.71 -11.60
N LEU A 128 -2.07 -1.52 -10.55
CA LEU A 128 -3.10 -2.55 -10.50
C LEU A 128 -4.52 -1.94 -10.57
N LEU A 129 -4.77 -0.86 -9.82
CA LEU A 129 -6.04 -0.13 -9.86
C LEU A 129 -6.27 0.55 -11.21
N LEU A 130 -5.23 1.10 -11.83
CA LEU A 130 -5.28 1.68 -13.17
C LEU A 130 -5.64 0.61 -14.21
N SER A 131 -5.09 -0.60 -14.07
CA SER A 131 -5.49 -1.73 -14.91
C SER A 131 -6.98 -2.06 -14.74
N LEU A 132 -7.47 -2.13 -13.50
CA LEU A 132 -8.89 -2.37 -13.19
C LEU A 132 -9.81 -1.25 -13.69
N PHE A 133 -9.33 0.00 -13.70
CA PHE A 133 -10.08 1.13 -14.25
C PHE A 133 -10.44 0.91 -15.72
N PHE A 134 -9.51 0.41 -16.53
CA PHE A 134 -9.78 0.11 -17.95
C PHE A 134 -10.49 -1.23 -18.13
N THR A 135 -9.99 -2.28 -17.47
CA THR A 135 -10.44 -3.67 -17.70
C THR A 135 -11.75 -4.03 -16.98
N GLY A 136 -12.03 -3.41 -15.82
CA GLY A 136 -13.15 -3.75 -14.94
C GLY A 136 -12.93 -5.05 -14.15
N GLY A 137 -13.94 -5.48 -13.37
CA GLY A 137 -13.84 -6.66 -12.50
C GLY A 137 -13.89 -8.03 -13.21
N GLY A 138 -14.01 -8.05 -14.55
CA GLY A 138 -14.04 -9.27 -15.35
C GLY A 138 -15.37 -10.03 -15.38
N ARG A 139 -15.47 -11.09 -16.20
CA ARG A 139 -16.76 -11.76 -16.52
C ARG A 139 -17.29 -12.75 -15.47
N TRP A 140 -16.42 -13.25 -14.60
CA TRP A 140 -16.73 -14.41 -13.76
C TRP A 140 -17.26 -14.01 -12.38
N VAL A 141 -16.62 -13.02 -11.76
CA VAL A 141 -16.86 -12.64 -10.35
C VAL A 141 -17.55 -11.27 -10.23
N SER A 142 -17.40 -10.39 -11.22
CA SER A 142 -17.89 -9.01 -11.13
C SER A 142 -19.42 -8.92 -11.21
N VAL A 143 -20.01 -8.34 -10.17
CA VAL A 143 -21.43 -7.94 -10.17
C VAL A 143 -21.73 -6.98 -11.33
N ASP A 144 -20.80 -6.07 -11.69
CA ASP A 144 -20.97 -5.15 -12.83
C ASP A 144 -21.27 -5.92 -14.13
N TYR A 145 -20.56 -7.01 -14.38
CA TYR A 145 -20.76 -7.84 -15.57
C TYR A 145 -22.12 -8.54 -15.57
N TRP A 146 -22.47 -9.19 -14.45
CA TRP A 146 -23.73 -9.91 -14.32
C TRP A 146 -24.95 -8.98 -14.40
N PHE A 147 -24.85 -7.77 -13.87
CA PHE A 147 -25.89 -6.76 -13.95
C PHE A 147 -26.10 -6.28 -15.39
N ASN A 148 -25.02 -5.92 -16.10
CA ASN A 148 -25.11 -5.48 -17.49
C ASN A 148 -25.65 -6.59 -18.41
N ARG A 149 -25.24 -7.85 -18.19
CA ARG A 149 -25.75 -9.00 -18.96
C ARG A 149 -27.25 -9.21 -18.78
N ARG A 150 -27.79 -9.00 -17.58
CA ARG A 150 -29.24 -9.12 -17.33
C ARG A 150 -30.04 -7.99 -18.00
N LEU A 151 -29.51 -6.77 -18.01
CA LEU A 151 -30.16 -5.63 -18.65
C LEU A 151 -30.18 -5.73 -20.19
N GLN A 152 -29.13 -6.31 -20.79
CA GLN A 152 -29.07 -6.53 -22.24
C GLN A 152 -29.90 -7.74 -22.72
N GLY A 153 -30.39 -8.57 -21.81
CA GLY A 153 -31.27 -9.70 -22.10
C GLY A 153 -32.77 -9.40 -21.96
N LEU A 154 -33.13 -8.16 -21.62
CA LEU A 154 -34.49 -7.61 -21.63
C LEU A 154 -34.69 -6.76 -22.89
#